data_AF-A0AAW0QW47-F1
#
_entry.id   AF-A0AAW0QW47-F1
#
_cell.length_a   1.000
_cell.length_b   1.000
_cell.length_c   1.000
_cell.angle_alpha   90.00
_cell.angle_beta   90.00
_cell.angle_gamma   90.00
#
_symmetry.space_group_name_H-M   'P 1'
#
loop_
_entity.id
_entity.type
_entity.pdbx_description
1 polymer ?
#
loop_
_entity_poly.entity_id
_entity_poly.type
_entity_poly.pdbx_seq_one_letter_code
_entity_poly.pdbx_strand_id
1 'polypeptide(L)'
;MWILPLVGYLGSVVGFCFLTLAIASGLYYLSELVEEHTVIAKRLLTRLIYAIIGLQLILCLVDGFPLPLTLMGIASHVVYLSNMRRFPFVRLTDPLFLASCLLVLVNHYFWFRHFSSAQSRSYAAMNSMYDQPDIPSFTEIASFFGLCVWFVPFALFVSLSASDNVLPTMGSTQPSHDSDGKNKRQSIVKLGVDHILSAIGEVSRMAGWKKPEDGF
;
A
#
# COMPACT_ATOMS: atom_id res chain seq x y z
N MET A 1 -26.08 16.23 -30.05
CA MET A 1 -25.28 15.24 -30.81
C MET A 1 -25.06 14.04 -29.90
N TRP A 2 -25.72 12.91 -30.16
CA TRP A 2 -25.87 11.82 -29.18
C TRP A 2 -24.79 10.73 -29.24
N ILE A 3 -24.10 10.58 -30.37
CA ILE A 3 -23.08 9.54 -30.58
C ILE A 3 -21.78 9.84 -29.83
N LEU A 4 -21.30 11.09 -29.83
CA LEU A 4 -19.99 11.44 -29.25
C LEU A 4 -19.89 11.18 -27.73
N PRO A 5 -20.92 11.50 -26.91
CA PRO A 5 -20.91 11.14 -25.50
C PRO A 5 -20.88 9.62 -25.26
N LEU A 6 -21.60 8.84 -26.06
CA LEU A 6 -21.66 7.37 -25.92
C LEU A 6 -20.31 6.73 -26.24
N VAL A 7 -19.64 7.20 -27.29
CA VAL A 7 -18.25 6.82 -27.62
C VAL A 7 -17.29 7.25 -26.51
N GLY A 8 -17.49 8.42 -25.90
CA GLY A 8 -16.70 8.90 -24.76
C GLY A 8 -16.82 7.99 -23.53
N TYR A 9 -18.03 7.56 -23.16
CA TYR A 9 -18.24 6.61 -22.06
C TYR A 9 -17.64 5.24 -22.35
N LEU A 10 -17.77 4.74 -23.59
CA LEU A 10 -17.14 3.48 -23.98
C LEU A 10 -15.61 3.59 -23.90
N GLY A 11 -15.05 4.71 -24.39
CA GLY A 11 -13.62 5.00 -24.36
C GLY A 11 -13.08 5.12 -22.93
N SER A 12 -13.81 5.74 -22.00
CA SER A 12 -13.38 5.84 -20.60
C SER A 12 -13.38 4.49 -19.89
N VAL A 13 -14.38 3.63 -20.16
CA VAL A 13 -14.42 2.26 -19.62
C VAL A 13 -13.26 1.43 -20.17
N VAL A 14 -13.04 1.44 -21.48
CA VAL A 14 -11.93 0.70 -22.11
C VAL A 14 -10.59 1.23 -21.62
N GLY A 15 -10.43 2.56 -21.54
CA GLY A 15 -9.22 3.21 -21.03
C GLY A 15 -8.93 2.86 -19.57
N PHE A 16 -9.95 2.83 -18.72
CA PHE A 16 -9.82 2.43 -17.32
C PHE A 16 -9.41 0.95 -17.19
N CYS A 17 -10.01 0.06 -17.97
CA CYS A 17 -9.63 -1.36 -18.02
C CYS A 17 -8.17 -1.51 -18.47
N PHE A 18 -7.75 -0.83 -19.53
CA PHE A 18 -6.39 -0.91 -20.05
C PHE A 18 -5.36 -0.35 -19.06
N LEU A 19 -5.66 0.78 -18.42
CA LEU A 19 -4.81 1.36 -17.37
C LEU A 19 -4.66 0.39 -16.19
N THR A 20 -5.76 -0.22 -15.73
CA THR A 20 -5.73 -1.18 -14.63
C THR A 20 -4.90 -2.42 -14.99
N LEU A 21 -5.07 -2.96 -16.20
CA LEU A 21 -4.26 -4.08 -16.70
C LEU A 21 -2.78 -3.72 -16.82
N ALA A 22 -2.45 -2.50 -17.27
CA ALA A 22 -1.08 -2.02 -17.37
C ALA A 22 -0.40 -1.87 -16.00
N ILE A 23 -1.12 -1.37 -14.99
CA ILE A 23 -0.61 -1.28 -13.63
C ILE A 23 -0.43 -2.68 -13.04
N ALA A 24 -1.42 -3.56 -13.21
CA ALA A 24 -1.35 -4.94 -12.72
C ALA A 24 -0.18 -5.72 -13.34
N SER A 25 0.01 -5.64 -14.66
CA SER A 25 1.11 -6.31 -15.35
C SER A 25 2.47 -5.70 -14.99
N GLY A 26 2.56 -4.38 -14.82
CA GLY A 26 3.77 -3.71 -14.36
C GLY A 26 4.18 -4.12 -12.94
N LEU A 27 3.22 -4.18 -12.01
CA LEU A 27 3.47 -4.64 -10.64
C LEU A 27 3.84 -6.13 -10.60
N TYR A 28 3.20 -6.97 -11.43
CA TYR A 28 3.55 -8.38 -11.57
C TYR A 28 5.00 -8.55 -12.05
N TYR A 29 5.39 -7.85 -13.11
CA TYR A 29 6.76 -7.89 -13.63
C TYR A 29 7.79 -7.38 -12.59
N LEU A 30 7.46 -6.31 -11.87
CA LEU A 30 8.30 -5.83 -10.78
C LEU A 30 8.43 -6.85 -9.65
N SER A 31 7.37 -7.59 -9.33
CA SER A 31 7.41 -8.64 -8.31
C SER A 31 8.33 -9.79 -8.72
N GLU A 32 8.27 -10.23 -9.97
CA GLU A 32 9.14 -11.26 -10.53
C GLU A 32 10.61 -10.80 -10.53
N LEU A 33 10.88 -9.54 -10.88
CA LEU A 33 12.23 -8.96 -10.84
C LEU A 33 12.78 -8.89 -9.40
N VAL A 34 11.94 -8.60 -8.42
CA VAL A 34 12.34 -8.59 -7.00
C VAL A 34 12.62 -10.01 -6.52
N GLU A 35 11.85 -10.99 -6.96
CA GLU A 35 12.03 -12.41 -6.64
C GLU A 35 13.34 -12.96 -7.24
N GLU A 36 13.61 -12.69 -8.52
CA GLU A 36 14.83 -13.15 -9.21
C GLU A 36 16.08 -12.42 -8.73
N HIS A 37 15.97 -11.12 -8.41
CA HIS A 37 17.11 -10.26 -8.09
C HIS A 37 16.99 -9.57 -6.73
N THR A 38 16.71 -10.34 -5.68
CA THR A 38 16.56 -9.86 -4.28
C THR A 38 17.71 -8.97 -3.80
N VAL A 39 18.97 -9.27 -4.20
CA VAL A 39 20.15 -8.46 -3.84
C VAL A 39 20.13 -7.08 -4.50
N ILE A 40 19.72 -7.02 -5.77
CA ILE A 40 19.59 -5.77 -6.52
C ILE A 40 18.41 -4.97 -5.96
N ALA A 41 17.27 -5.63 -5.70
CA ALA A 41 16.10 -5.00 -5.09
C ALA A 41 16.43 -4.36 -3.75
N LYS A 42 17.12 -5.09 -2.85
CA LYS A 42 17.60 -4.56 -1.56
C LYS A 42 18.49 -3.33 -1.74
N ARG A 43 19.45 -3.39 -2.66
CA ARG A 43 20.38 -2.28 -2.93
C ARG A 43 19.65 -1.06 -3.52
N LEU A 44 18.72 -1.27 -4.46
CA LEU A 44 17.95 -0.22 -5.10
C LEU A 44 17.04 0.48 -4.09
N LEU A 45 16.32 -0.28 -3.29
CA LEU A 45 15.39 0.27 -2.29
C LEU A 45 16.14 0.94 -1.12
N THR A 46 17.33 0.45 -0.76
CA THR A 46 18.23 1.17 0.18
C THR A 46 18.68 2.50 -0.40
N ARG A 47 19.16 2.54 -1.65
CA ARG A 47 19.56 3.78 -2.33
C ARG A 47 18.40 4.75 -2.45
N LEU A 48 17.21 4.24 -2.72
CA LEU A 48 15.99 5.01 -2.84
C LEU A 48 15.61 5.70 -1.53
N ILE A 49 15.67 4.97 -0.41
CA ILE A 49 15.46 5.54 0.93
C ILE A 49 16.45 6.68 1.18
N TYR A 50 17.74 6.48 0.91
CA TYR A 50 18.75 7.54 1.07
C TYR A 50 18.52 8.73 0.14
N ALA A 51 18.11 8.49 -1.11
CA ALA A 51 17.78 9.55 -2.06
C ALA A 51 16.61 10.41 -1.56
N ILE A 52 15.56 9.79 -1.02
CA ILE A 52 14.40 10.51 -0.48
C ILE A 52 14.74 11.23 0.83
N ILE A 53 15.54 10.64 1.71
CA ILE A 53 16.07 11.35 2.89
C ILE A 53 16.86 12.58 2.44
N GLY A 54 17.76 12.44 1.46
CA GLY A 54 18.53 13.55 0.90
C GLY A 54 17.64 14.63 0.29
N LEU A 55 16.65 14.23 -0.51
CA LEU A 55 15.65 15.14 -1.09
C LEU A 55 14.88 15.88 0.02
N GLN A 56 14.40 15.17 1.05
CA GLN A 56 13.69 15.76 2.19
C GLN A 56 14.57 16.78 2.94
N LEU A 57 15.86 16.51 3.11
CA LEU A 57 16.82 17.43 3.72
C LEU A 57 17.07 18.67 2.86
N ILE A 58 17.19 18.50 1.54
CA ILE A 58 17.34 19.63 0.60
C ILE A 58 16.09 20.51 0.65
N LEU A 59 14.90 19.92 0.59
CA LEU A 59 13.64 20.66 0.73
C LEU A 59 13.58 21.36 2.09
N CYS A 60 14.03 20.72 3.17
CA CYS A 60 14.09 21.34 4.49
C CYS A 60 15.05 22.54 4.54
N LEU A 61 16.18 22.48 3.86
CA LEU A 61 17.21 23.54 3.86
C LEU A 61 16.85 24.71 2.95
N VAL A 62 16.22 24.43 1.80
CA VAL A 62 15.88 25.42 0.77
C VAL A 62 14.50 26.04 1.03
N ASP A 63 13.48 25.21 1.27
CA ASP A 63 12.08 25.67 1.44
C ASP A 63 11.70 25.91 2.91
N GLY A 64 12.60 25.62 3.85
CA GLY A 64 12.39 25.92 5.28
C GLY A 64 11.25 25.12 5.92
N PHE A 65 10.97 23.90 5.43
CA PHE A 65 9.91 23.04 5.99
C PHE A 65 10.05 22.84 7.51
N PRO A 66 8.93 22.68 8.24
CA PRO A 66 8.96 22.54 9.69
C PRO A 66 9.77 21.31 10.13
N LEU A 67 10.85 21.59 10.88
CA LEU A 67 11.75 20.61 11.49
C LEU A 67 11.07 19.42 12.19
N PRO A 68 9.95 19.56 12.93
CA PRO A 68 9.32 18.40 13.57
C PRO A 68 8.70 17.42 12.55
N LEU A 69 8.15 17.91 11.44
CA LEU A 69 7.57 17.05 10.39
C LEU A 69 8.67 16.37 9.57
N THR A 70 9.75 17.08 9.27
CA THR A 70 10.89 16.50 8.55
C THR A 70 11.62 15.47 9.41
N LEU A 71 11.79 15.73 10.72
CA LEU A 71 12.35 14.76 11.66
C LEU A 71 11.48 13.50 11.78
N MET A 72 10.16 13.64 11.85
CA MET A 72 9.25 12.50 11.85
C MET A 72 9.30 11.71 10.53
N GLY A 73 9.38 12.40 9.39
CA GLY A 73 9.59 11.78 8.09
C GLY A 73 10.90 11.00 8.02
N ILE A 74 12.00 11.57 8.49
CA ILE A 74 13.32 10.92 8.53
C ILE A 74 13.29 9.72 9.48
N ALA A 75 12.72 9.87 10.67
CA ALA A 75 12.54 8.76 11.61
C ALA A 75 11.76 7.60 10.97
N SER A 76 10.75 7.92 10.16
CA SER A 76 9.99 6.91 9.42
C SER A 76 10.85 6.18 8.38
N HIS A 77 11.68 6.92 7.65
CA HIS A 77 12.63 6.33 6.70
C HIS A 77 13.73 5.50 7.36
N VAL A 78 14.12 5.82 8.61
CA VAL A 78 15.03 5.00 9.41
C VAL A 78 14.36 3.70 9.87
N VAL A 79 13.08 3.74 10.22
CA VAL A 79 12.30 2.52 10.52
C VAL A 79 12.17 1.64 9.28
N TYR A 80 11.97 2.24 8.09
CA TYR A 80 11.98 1.51 6.82
C TYR A 80 13.35 0.87 6.52
N LEU A 81 14.45 1.58 6.78
CA LEU A 81 15.82 1.06 6.68
C LEU A 81 16.10 -0.07 7.70
N SER A 82 15.40 -0.06 8.83
CA SER A 82 15.48 -1.13 9.82
C SER A 82 14.73 -2.38 9.35
N ASN A 83 13.58 -2.21 8.69
CA ASN A 83 12.80 -3.29 8.07
C ASN A 83 13.62 -4.02 6.98
N MET A 84 14.42 -3.26 6.22
CA MET A 84 15.41 -3.74 5.25
C MET A 84 16.46 -4.73 5.77
N ARG A 85 16.72 -4.78 7.08
CA ARG A 85 17.71 -5.72 7.65
C ARG A 85 17.22 -7.16 7.67
N ARG A 86 15.91 -7.40 7.72
CA ARG A 86 15.28 -8.74 7.69
C ARG A 86 14.79 -9.17 6.30
N PHE A 87 15.03 -8.35 5.29
CA PHE A 87 14.72 -8.68 3.89
C PHE A 87 15.44 -9.98 3.47
N PRO A 88 14.77 -10.98 2.85
CA PRO A 88 13.41 -10.93 2.26
C PRO A 88 12.26 -11.52 3.11
N PHE A 89 12.54 -12.23 4.21
CA PHE A 89 11.49 -12.89 5.01
C PHE A 89 10.99 -12.01 6.17
N VAL A 90 10.16 -11.01 5.86
CA VAL A 90 9.46 -10.21 6.89
C VAL A 90 8.11 -10.87 7.18
N ARG A 91 7.91 -11.33 8.41
CA ARG A 91 6.59 -11.84 8.82
C ARG A 91 5.63 -10.66 8.92
N LEU A 92 4.44 -10.78 8.33
CA LEU A 92 3.38 -9.76 8.42
C LEU A 92 2.98 -9.41 9.86
N THR A 93 3.26 -10.31 10.82
CA THR A 93 3.03 -10.10 12.27
C THR A 93 4.19 -9.42 13.00
N ASP A 94 5.30 -9.08 12.33
CA ASP A 94 6.43 -8.42 12.99
C ASP A 94 6.00 -7.02 13.46
N PRO A 95 6.17 -6.68 14.76
CA PRO A 95 5.81 -5.35 15.27
C PRO A 95 6.48 -4.21 14.49
N LEU A 96 7.66 -4.44 13.90
CA LEU A 96 8.31 -3.43 13.05
C LEU A 96 7.59 -3.19 11.72
N PHE A 97 7.03 -4.25 11.12
CA PHE A 97 6.24 -4.12 9.90
C PHE A 97 4.92 -3.39 10.17
N LEU A 98 4.23 -3.77 11.25
CA LEU A 98 2.99 -3.12 11.64
C LEU A 98 3.23 -1.64 12.02
N ALA A 99 4.32 -1.37 12.75
CA ALA A 99 4.77 -0.02 13.04
C ALA A 99 5.05 0.76 11.74
N SER A 100 5.70 0.15 10.75
CA SER A 100 5.96 0.82 9.47
C SER A 100 4.68 1.15 8.71
N CYS A 101 3.67 0.27 8.71
CA CYS A 101 2.35 0.55 8.12
C CYS A 101 1.65 1.72 8.81
N LEU A 102 1.63 1.72 10.16
CA LEU A 102 1.08 2.83 10.94
C LEU A 102 1.84 4.14 10.65
N LEU A 103 3.16 4.08 10.55
CA LEU A 103 4.00 5.24 10.28
C LEU A 103 3.71 5.88 8.93
N VAL A 104 3.42 5.08 7.90
CA VAL A 104 3.00 5.60 6.58
C VAL A 104 1.74 6.44 6.72
N LEU A 105 0.72 5.92 7.41
CA LEU A 105 -0.55 6.61 7.61
C LEU A 105 -0.38 7.88 8.45
N VAL A 106 0.40 7.79 9.53
CA VAL A 106 0.70 8.93 10.39
C VAL A 106 1.47 10.01 9.63
N ASN A 107 2.53 9.64 8.91
CA ASN A 107 3.31 10.56 8.10
C ASN A 107 2.45 11.23 7.02
N HIS A 108 1.63 10.46 6.30
CA HIS A 108 0.68 11.00 5.33
C HIS A 108 -0.29 11.99 5.98
N TYR A 109 -0.91 11.63 7.10
CA TYR A 109 -1.87 12.47 7.80
C TYR A 109 -1.27 13.80 8.27
N PHE A 110 -0.07 13.77 8.86
CA PHE A 110 0.60 14.99 9.33
C PHE A 110 1.00 15.91 8.17
N TRP A 111 1.57 15.37 7.09
CA TRP A 111 1.87 16.16 5.91
C TRP A 111 0.61 16.73 5.28
N PHE A 112 -0.45 15.92 5.17
CA PHE A 112 -1.74 16.36 4.62
C PHE A 112 -2.34 17.49 5.45
N ARG A 113 -2.32 17.35 6.78
CA ARG A 113 -2.77 18.39 7.71
C ARG A 113 -1.95 19.66 7.58
N HIS A 114 -0.63 19.57 7.41
CA HIS A 114 0.24 20.72 7.21
C HIS A 114 -0.12 21.48 5.92
N PHE A 115 -0.15 20.79 4.77
CA PHE A 115 -0.51 21.41 3.49
C PHE A 115 -1.95 21.94 3.48
N SER A 116 -2.91 21.22 4.07
CA SER A 116 -4.30 21.68 4.21
C SER A 116 -4.41 22.93 5.09
N SER A 117 -3.66 23.00 6.19
CA SER A 117 -3.63 24.18 7.08
C SER A 117 -2.92 25.39 6.44
N ALA A 118 -1.91 25.15 5.61
CA ALA A 118 -1.23 26.20 4.85
C ALA A 118 -2.18 26.75 3.78
N GLN A 119 -2.80 25.86 3.00
CA GLN A 119 -3.77 26.21 1.97
C GLN A 119 -4.96 27.00 2.55
N SER A 120 -5.61 26.49 3.60
CA SER A 120 -6.76 27.17 4.23
C SER A 120 -6.42 28.56 4.78
N ARG A 121 -5.24 28.75 5.38
CA ARG A 121 -4.80 30.08 5.85
C ARG A 121 -4.55 31.04 4.70
N SER A 122 -3.94 30.59 3.61
CA SER A 122 -3.69 31.44 2.44
C SER A 122 -4.99 31.85 1.75
N TYR A 123 -5.96 30.93 1.62
CA TYR A 123 -7.29 31.26 1.09
C TYR A 123 -8.10 32.16 2.04
N ALA A 124 -7.95 32.00 3.36
CA ALA A 124 -8.63 32.86 4.35
C ALA A 124 -8.01 34.27 4.44
N ALA A 125 -6.74 34.43 4.10
CA ALA A 125 -6.04 35.72 4.09
C ALA A 125 -6.26 36.52 2.78
N MET A 126 -6.93 35.93 1.78
CA MET A 126 -7.31 36.65 0.56
C MET A 126 -8.33 37.74 0.87
N ASN A 127 -7.90 38.99 0.73
CA ASN A 127 -8.76 40.16 0.89
C ASN A 127 -9.27 40.72 -0.45
N SER A 128 -8.72 40.26 -1.58
CA SER A 128 -9.06 40.74 -2.93
C SER A 128 -9.17 39.58 -3.92
N MET A 129 -10.10 39.70 -4.88
CA MET A 129 -10.36 38.69 -5.91
C MET A 129 -9.21 38.53 -6.93
N TYR A 130 -8.30 39.50 -7.00
CA TYR A 130 -7.12 39.47 -7.87
C TYR A 130 -5.83 39.03 -7.15
N ASP A 131 -5.90 38.79 -5.84
CA ASP A 131 -4.75 38.33 -5.09
C ASP A 131 -4.46 36.88 -5.52
N GLN A 132 -3.24 36.59 -6.00
CA GLN A 132 -2.87 35.21 -6.30
C GLN A 132 -2.31 34.60 -5.03
N PRO A 133 -2.86 33.47 -4.54
CA PRO A 133 -2.39 32.88 -3.32
C PRO A 133 -0.99 32.30 -3.61
N ASP A 134 0.01 32.76 -2.85
CA ASP A 134 1.40 32.30 -2.94
C ASP A 134 1.50 30.91 -2.28
N ILE A 135 0.85 29.92 -2.89
CA ILE A 135 0.80 28.53 -2.45
C ILE A 135 1.22 27.60 -3.58
N PRO A 136 1.92 26.50 -3.26
CA PRO A 136 2.25 25.49 -4.26
C PRO A 136 0.98 24.90 -4.87
N SER A 137 1.04 24.69 -6.17
CA SER A 137 -0.01 24.09 -6.97
C SER A 137 -0.35 22.67 -6.48
N PHE A 138 -1.57 22.21 -6.77
CA PHE A 138 -2.00 20.84 -6.46
C PHE A 138 -1.02 19.80 -7.00
N THR A 139 -0.49 20.01 -8.20
CA THR A 139 0.46 19.10 -8.84
C THR A 139 1.78 19.02 -8.07
N GLU A 140 2.30 20.14 -7.56
CA GLU A 140 3.53 20.16 -6.75
C GLU A 140 3.33 19.42 -5.43
N ILE A 141 2.21 19.67 -4.75
CA ILE A 141 1.84 18.98 -3.50
C ILE A 141 1.68 17.47 -3.78
N ALA A 142 0.94 17.09 -4.83
CA ALA A 142 0.74 15.70 -5.21
C ALA A 142 2.06 15.00 -5.56
N SER A 143 2.98 15.69 -6.23
CA SER A 143 4.31 15.17 -6.57
C SER A 143 5.17 14.95 -5.32
N PHE A 144 5.10 15.86 -4.34
CA PHE A 144 5.74 15.67 -3.04
C PHE A 144 5.20 14.44 -2.31
N PHE A 145 3.88 14.25 -2.25
CA PHE A 145 3.29 13.07 -1.62
C PHE A 145 3.69 11.78 -2.35
N GLY A 146 3.58 11.77 -3.68
CA GLY A 146 3.92 10.61 -4.50
C GLY A 146 5.37 10.18 -4.32
N LEU A 147 6.32 11.11 -4.41
CA LEU A 147 7.75 10.81 -4.38
C LEU A 147 8.32 10.67 -2.97
N CYS A 148 8.01 11.61 -2.07
CA CYS A 148 8.67 11.67 -0.76
C CYS A 148 7.95 10.83 0.31
N VAL A 149 6.62 10.71 0.23
CA VAL A 149 5.82 10.06 1.26
C VAL A 149 5.46 8.63 0.86
N TRP A 150 5.11 8.41 -0.41
CA TRP A 150 4.51 7.16 -0.88
C TRP A 150 5.48 6.22 -1.58
N PHE A 151 6.47 6.74 -2.30
CA PHE A 151 7.34 5.93 -3.15
C PHE A 151 8.08 4.81 -2.39
N VAL A 152 8.66 5.13 -1.23
CA VAL A 152 9.38 4.15 -0.38
C VAL A 152 8.46 3.08 0.19
N PRO A 153 7.36 3.41 0.90
CA PRO A 153 6.50 2.37 1.44
C PRO A 153 5.85 1.51 0.36
N PHE A 154 5.44 2.08 -0.78
CA PHE A 154 4.92 1.26 -1.89
C PHE A 154 5.99 0.31 -2.44
N ALA A 155 7.21 0.77 -2.64
CA ALA A 155 8.29 -0.09 -3.11
C ALA A 155 8.60 -1.22 -2.10
N LEU A 156 8.51 -0.95 -0.79
CA LEU A 156 8.62 -1.97 0.25
C LEU A 156 7.46 -2.98 0.19
N PHE A 157 6.21 -2.53 0.07
CA PHE A 157 5.04 -3.41 -0.02
C PHE A 157 5.09 -4.32 -1.24
N VAL A 158 5.43 -3.79 -2.42
CA VAL A 158 5.60 -4.58 -3.65
C VAL A 158 6.71 -5.62 -3.46
N SER A 159 7.81 -5.23 -2.83
CA SER A 159 8.94 -6.14 -2.61
C SER A 159 8.64 -7.28 -1.64
N LEU A 160 7.78 -7.04 -0.64
CA LEU A 160 7.37 -8.06 0.33
C LEU A 160 6.33 -9.03 -0.25
N SER A 161 5.36 -8.51 -1.00
CA SER A 161 4.34 -9.34 -1.65
C SER A 161 4.94 -10.35 -2.64
N ALA A 162 6.09 -10.05 -3.24
CA ALA A 162 6.84 -10.99 -4.07
C ALA A 162 7.42 -12.15 -3.25
N SER A 163 7.96 -11.87 -2.06
CA SER A 163 8.63 -12.89 -1.24
C SER A 163 7.68 -13.81 -0.48
N ASP A 164 6.45 -13.38 -0.17
CA ASP A 164 5.43 -14.21 0.51
C ASP A 164 4.76 -15.23 -0.45
N ASN A 165 4.90 -15.05 -1.77
CA ASN A 165 4.31 -15.94 -2.78
C ASN A 165 5.24 -17.09 -3.21
N VAL A 166 6.46 -17.12 -2.69
CA VAL A 166 7.38 -18.24 -2.91
C VAL A 166 6.89 -19.42 -2.07
N LEU A 167 6.54 -20.53 -2.74
CA LEU A 167 6.15 -21.78 -2.11
C LEU A 167 7.07 -22.07 -0.90
N PRO A 168 6.55 -22.36 0.31
CA PRO A 168 7.39 -22.80 1.40
C PRO A 168 8.17 -24.00 0.89
N THR A 169 9.49 -23.86 0.84
CA THR A 169 10.41 -24.84 0.26
C THR A 169 10.01 -26.23 0.75
N MET A 170 9.68 -27.12 -0.18
CA MET A 170 9.57 -28.54 0.12
C MET A 170 10.97 -29.01 0.53
N GLY A 171 11.29 -28.95 1.81
CA GLY A 171 12.58 -29.41 2.32
C GLY A 171 12.92 -28.86 3.70
N SER A 172 12.96 -29.76 4.69
CA SER A 172 13.40 -29.58 6.09
C SER A 172 12.34 -29.19 7.12
N THR A 173 11.33 -30.05 7.26
CA THR A 173 10.88 -30.44 8.60
C THR A 173 11.08 -31.95 8.67
N GLN A 174 11.82 -32.41 9.68
CA GLN A 174 12.19 -33.80 9.91
C GLN A 174 10.98 -34.75 9.79
N PRO A 175 11.15 -36.02 9.36
CA PRO A 175 10.09 -36.99 9.38
C PRO A 175 9.81 -37.36 10.84
N SER A 176 8.97 -36.58 11.51
CA SER A 176 8.21 -37.08 12.66
C SER A 176 7.24 -38.10 12.11
N HIS A 177 7.60 -39.36 12.32
CA HIS A 177 6.78 -40.54 12.12
C HIS A 177 5.50 -40.38 12.97
N ASP A 178 4.45 -39.82 12.38
CA ASP A 178 3.12 -39.86 12.94
C ASP A 178 2.15 -40.36 11.87
N SER A 179 1.63 -41.54 12.15
CA SER A 179 0.71 -42.31 11.34
C SER A 179 -0.70 -41.78 11.54
N ASP A 180 -1.12 -40.80 10.75
CA ASP A 180 -2.51 -40.76 10.28
C ASP A 180 -2.69 -39.80 9.09
N GLY A 181 -3.36 -40.31 8.06
CA GLY A 181 -3.56 -39.59 6.81
C GLY A 181 -4.78 -38.67 6.88
N LYS A 182 -4.61 -37.39 6.47
CA LYS A 182 -5.51 -36.63 5.59
C LYS A 182 -5.08 -35.14 5.48
N ASN A 183 -4.52 -34.81 4.32
CA ASN A 183 -4.55 -33.52 3.61
C ASN A 183 -4.94 -32.25 4.41
N LYS A 184 -3.96 -31.67 5.11
CA LYS A 184 -4.04 -30.39 5.83
C LYS A 184 -3.69 -29.18 4.94
N ARG A 185 -4.27 -29.09 3.74
CA ARG A 185 -4.12 -27.91 2.85
C ARG A 185 -5.45 -27.23 2.48
N GLN A 186 -6.58 -27.72 2.97
CA GLN A 186 -7.89 -27.09 2.77
C GLN A 186 -8.32 -26.14 3.90
N SER A 187 -7.50 -25.93 4.94
CA SER A 187 -8.02 -25.39 6.21
C SER A 187 -8.32 -23.88 6.18
N ILE A 188 -7.50 -23.01 5.57
CA ILE A 188 -7.71 -21.54 5.75
C ILE A 188 -8.83 -21.01 4.85
N VAL A 189 -8.91 -21.51 3.61
CA VAL A 189 -9.99 -21.13 2.68
C VAL A 189 -11.32 -21.75 3.12
N LYS A 190 -11.34 -23.01 3.58
CA LYS A 190 -12.58 -23.57 4.17
C LYS A 190 -12.97 -22.85 5.45
N LEU A 191 -12.04 -22.51 6.35
CA LEU A 191 -12.38 -21.75 7.55
C LEU A 191 -12.99 -20.38 7.20
N GLY A 192 -12.43 -19.66 6.21
CA GLY A 192 -13.01 -18.40 5.75
C GLY A 192 -14.39 -18.58 5.12
N VAL A 193 -14.55 -19.59 4.26
CA VAL A 193 -15.82 -19.91 3.61
C VAL A 193 -16.87 -20.36 4.64
N ASP A 194 -16.49 -21.15 5.63
CA ASP A 194 -17.38 -21.64 6.70
C ASP A 194 -17.79 -20.48 7.61
N HIS A 195 -16.88 -19.57 7.95
CA HIS A 195 -17.23 -18.36 8.72
C HIS A 195 -18.19 -17.45 7.96
N ILE A 196 -18.02 -17.28 6.66
CA ILE A 196 -18.91 -16.47 5.81
C ILE A 196 -20.27 -17.17 5.65
N LEU A 197 -20.29 -18.48 5.40
CA LEU A 197 -21.53 -19.26 5.26
C LEU A 197 -22.31 -19.32 6.56
N SER A 198 -21.64 -19.42 7.72
CA SER A 198 -22.29 -19.34 9.03
C SER A 198 -22.84 -17.94 9.31
N ALA A 199 -22.11 -16.88 8.96
CA ALA A 199 -22.61 -15.51 9.11
C ALA A 199 -23.82 -15.23 8.21
N ILE A 200 -23.80 -15.71 6.96
CA ILE A 200 -24.94 -15.63 6.03
C ILE A 200 -26.11 -16.50 6.54
N GLY A 201 -25.82 -17.68 7.09
CA GLY A 201 -26.81 -18.57 7.69
C GLY A 201 -27.51 -17.99 8.92
N GLU A 202 -26.77 -17.31 9.79
CA GLU A 202 -27.32 -16.60 10.96
C GLU A 202 -28.15 -15.38 10.54
N VAL A 203 -27.67 -14.59 9.58
CA VAL A 203 -28.42 -13.45 9.03
C VAL A 203 -29.69 -13.93 8.31
N SER A 204 -29.63 -15.04 7.58
CA SER A 204 -30.78 -15.68 6.92
C SER A 204 -31.81 -16.22 7.91
N ARG A 205 -31.36 -16.85 9.02
CA ARG A 205 -32.23 -17.29 10.11
C ARG A 205 -32.88 -16.12 10.85
N MET A 206 -32.15 -15.04 11.08
CA MET A 206 -32.71 -13.80 11.66
C MET A 206 -33.68 -13.09 10.72
N ALA A 207 -33.50 -13.22 9.40
CA ALA A 207 -34.40 -12.68 8.37
C ALA A 207 -35.63 -13.58 8.08
N GLY A 208 -35.77 -14.72 8.77
CA GLY A 208 -36.99 -15.54 8.74
C GLY A 208 -37.23 -16.34 7.45
N TRP A 209 -36.25 -16.48 6.56
CA TRP A 209 -36.39 -17.34 5.38
C TRP A 209 -36.12 -18.81 5.72
N LYS A 210 -37.17 -19.53 6.08
CA LYS A 210 -37.18 -21.00 6.06
C LYS A 210 -37.02 -21.47 4.61
N LYS A 211 -35.89 -22.10 4.29
CA LYS A 211 -35.80 -23.01 3.14
C LYS A 211 -36.51 -24.31 3.55
N PRO A 212 -37.49 -24.81 2.78
CA PRO A 212 -38.13 -26.08 3.09
C PRO A 212 -37.10 -27.21 2.90
N GLU A 213 -36.90 -27.98 3.96
CA GLU A 213 -36.23 -29.26 3.93
C GLU A 213 -37.25 -30.31 3.47
N ASP A 214 -37.17 -30.73 2.21
CA ASP A 214 -37.65 -32.04 1.78
C ASP A 214 -36.36 -32.80 1.39
N GLY A 215 -35.98 -33.95 1.95
CA GLY A 215 -36.76 -34.99 2.60
C GLY A 215 -36.54 -36.28 1.81
N PHE A 216 -35.56 -37.09 2.25
CA PHE A 216 -35.10 -38.40 1.74
C PHE A 216 -34.21 -38.43 0.49
#